data_AF-A0A7X7F7B8-F1
#
_entry.id   AF-A0A7X7F7B8-F1
#
_cell.length_a   1.000
_cell.length_b   1.000
_cell.length_c   1.000
_cell.angle_alpha   90.00
_cell.angle_beta   90.00
_cell.angle_gamma   90.00
#
_symmetry.space_group_name_H-M   'P 1'
#
loop_
_entity.id
_entity.type
_entity.pdbx_description
1 polymer ?
#
loop_
_entity_poly.entity_id
_entity_poly.type
_entity_poly.pdbx_seq_one_letter_code
_entity_poly.pdbx_strand_id
1 'polypeptide(L)'
;MNYRRLPSHDYRGTGFYFITFATEPRRPLLSEVSGGRIHLKPEGEAVVKAAERIPADDPSYSLRHLAVMPDHVHAILVCRGGATLHLGTLVNRFKARARQAIRSLRGEPSLRVWEDGYHDYIAFSQPVFDEFRAYVIDNPVRWQLRHDNPQWFRRQSALAHARLPADTQWTAYGDPTILDYPWLLPVVLSRRLEGNALAAAVAEILEQVQQGAVPISGFISSAERDVARALTDLPRARMIYMLPWGLAGYKPSGHVATERLAAGRTLVLSGFPDSVPQVATRDNCLRNNAWAQTIAAGPSRLG
;
A
#
# COMPACT_ATOMS: atom_id res chain seq x y z
N MET A 1 -5.92 -5.25 -3.30
CA MET A 1 -5.41 -5.96 -4.49
C MET A 1 -6.45 -7.01 -4.88
N ASN A 2 -6.84 -7.07 -6.15
CA ASN A 2 -7.82 -8.04 -6.63
C ASN A 2 -7.06 -9.02 -7.54
N TYR A 3 -6.41 -10.01 -6.93
CA TYR A 3 -5.69 -11.05 -7.68
C TYR A 3 -6.69 -12.14 -8.08
N ARG A 4 -6.78 -12.39 -9.39
CA ARG A 4 -7.49 -13.56 -9.90
C ARG A 4 -6.59 -14.77 -9.71
N ARG A 5 -7.19 -15.90 -9.32
CA ARG A 5 -6.51 -17.20 -9.27
C ARG A 5 -5.73 -17.44 -10.55
N LEU A 6 -4.47 -17.86 -10.41
CA LEU A 6 -3.63 -18.30 -11.51
C LEU A 6 -4.22 -19.59 -12.12
N PRO A 7 -4.80 -19.57 -13.33
CA PRO A 7 -5.57 -20.70 -13.85
C PRO A 7 -4.71 -21.92 -14.21
N SER A 8 -3.44 -21.69 -14.55
CA SER A 8 -2.49 -22.72 -14.97
C SER A 8 -1.82 -23.45 -13.81
N HIS A 9 -2.08 -23.05 -12.56
CA HIS A 9 -1.44 -23.65 -11.39
C HIS A 9 -2.32 -24.72 -10.75
N ASP A 10 -1.73 -25.88 -10.44
CA ASP A 10 -2.38 -26.87 -9.59
C ASP A 10 -2.26 -26.43 -8.13
N TYR A 11 -3.38 -26.02 -7.54
CA TYR A 11 -3.47 -25.63 -6.13
C TYR A 11 -3.42 -26.81 -5.15
N ARG A 12 -2.87 -27.96 -5.57
CA ARG A 12 -2.33 -29.02 -4.71
C ARG A 12 -0.81 -29.05 -4.70
N GLY A 13 -0.18 -28.34 -5.64
CA GLY A 13 1.26 -28.33 -5.85
C GLY A 13 2.02 -27.46 -4.84
N THR A 14 3.34 -27.49 -4.97
CA THR A 14 4.26 -26.68 -4.18
C THR A 14 4.00 -25.19 -4.39
N GLY A 15 4.01 -24.41 -3.32
CA GLY A 15 3.85 -22.96 -3.39
C GLY A 15 3.62 -22.29 -2.05
N PHE A 16 3.81 -20.98 -2.06
CA PHE A 16 3.43 -20.08 -0.97
C PHE A 16 2.09 -19.42 -1.34
N TYR A 17 1.06 -19.71 -0.58
CA TYR A 17 -0.30 -19.24 -0.83
C TYR A 17 -0.69 -18.15 0.16
N PHE A 18 -0.88 -16.95 -0.34
CA PHE A 18 -1.34 -15.79 0.42
C PHE A 18 -2.85 -15.72 0.27
N ILE A 19 -3.57 -15.87 1.37
CA ILE A 19 -5.03 -15.93 1.38
C ILE A 19 -5.57 -14.72 2.12
N THR A 20 -6.59 -14.09 1.55
CA THR A 20 -7.36 -13.04 2.20
C THR A 20 -8.86 -13.32 2.08
N PHE A 21 -9.59 -13.31 3.18
CA PHE A 21 -11.05 -13.31 3.17
C PHE A 21 -11.58 -12.34 4.22
N ALA A 22 -12.77 -11.79 3.99
CA ALA A 22 -13.36 -10.78 4.84
C ALA A 22 -14.63 -11.27 5.51
N THR A 23 -14.95 -10.62 6.63
CA THR A 23 -16.27 -10.71 7.24
C THR A 23 -17.30 -10.05 6.32
N GLU A 24 -18.57 -10.41 6.46
CA GLU A 24 -19.68 -9.82 5.68
C GLU A 24 -20.34 -8.66 6.46
N PRO A 25 -20.57 -7.46 5.88
CA PRO A 25 -19.96 -6.86 4.68
C PRO A 25 -18.75 -5.99 5.09
N ARG A 26 -17.72 -6.62 5.66
CA ARG A 26 -16.55 -6.01 6.32
C ARG A 26 -16.83 -5.40 7.70
N ARG A 27 -17.57 -6.12 8.55
CA ARG A 27 -17.80 -5.71 9.95
C ARG A 27 -16.53 -5.91 10.80
N PRO A 28 -16.14 -4.95 11.66
CA PRO A 28 -14.96 -5.07 12.54
C PRO A 28 -15.21 -6.03 13.74
N LEU A 29 -15.50 -7.28 13.43
CA LEU A 29 -15.95 -8.34 14.33
C LEU A 29 -14.80 -9.04 15.06
N LEU A 30 -13.62 -9.13 14.44
CA LEU A 30 -12.61 -10.13 14.82
C LEU A 30 -11.57 -9.59 15.80
N SER A 31 -11.21 -8.31 15.68
CA SER A 31 -10.14 -7.70 16.45
C SER A 31 -10.24 -6.18 16.49
N GLU A 32 -9.39 -5.57 17.30
CA GLU A 32 -9.07 -4.14 17.30
C GLU A 32 -7.59 -3.95 17.03
N VAL A 33 -7.21 -2.83 16.43
CA VAL A 33 -5.80 -2.49 16.19
C VAL A 33 -5.47 -1.24 16.98
N SER A 34 -4.47 -1.33 17.85
CA SER A 34 -3.95 -0.20 18.61
C SER A 34 -2.46 -0.37 18.88
N GLY A 35 -1.70 0.73 18.80
CA GLY A 35 -0.25 0.74 18.94
C GLY A 35 0.46 -0.14 17.89
N GLY A 36 -0.08 -0.23 16.69
CA GLY A 36 0.44 -1.06 15.59
C GLY A 36 0.27 -2.57 15.79
N ARG A 37 -0.54 -2.99 16.76
CA ARG A 37 -0.73 -4.40 17.14
C ARG A 37 -2.19 -4.81 17.04
N ILE A 38 -2.41 -6.09 16.71
CA ILE A 38 -3.73 -6.71 16.68
C ILE A 38 -4.08 -7.19 18.09
N HIS A 39 -5.25 -6.81 18.57
CA HIS A 39 -5.87 -7.29 19.81
C HIS A 39 -7.12 -8.08 19.44
N LEU A 40 -7.08 -9.40 19.62
CA LEU A 40 -8.18 -10.27 19.20
C LEU A 40 -9.40 -10.08 20.11
N LYS A 41 -10.58 -10.08 19.49
CA LYS A 41 -11.86 -10.32 20.17
C LYS A 41 -12.10 -11.82 20.27
N PRO A 42 -13.08 -12.29 21.07
CA PRO A 42 -13.41 -13.72 21.14
C PRO A 42 -13.66 -14.37 19.77
N GLU A 43 -14.26 -13.63 18.84
CA GLU A 43 -14.48 -14.08 17.47
C GLU A 43 -13.18 -14.24 16.67
N GLY A 44 -12.19 -13.37 16.90
CA GLY A 44 -10.86 -13.49 16.31
C GLY A 44 -10.06 -14.65 16.90
N GLU A 45 -10.17 -14.91 18.20
CA GLU A 45 -9.57 -16.10 18.82
C GLU A 45 -10.13 -17.39 18.23
N ALA A 46 -11.44 -17.41 17.93
CA ALA A 46 -12.07 -18.53 17.24
C ALA A 46 -11.50 -18.76 15.83
N VAL A 47 -11.11 -17.69 15.12
CA VAL A 47 -10.39 -17.79 13.84
C VAL A 47 -9.01 -18.43 14.04
N VAL A 48 -8.24 -17.99 15.04
CA VAL A 48 -6.91 -18.58 15.32
C VAL A 48 -7.02 -20.07 15.61
N LYS A 49 -7.91 -20.47 16.53
CA LYS A 49 -8.17 -21.89 16.87
C LYS A 49 -8.62 -22.70 15.65
N ALA A 50 -9.39 -22.09 14.75
CA ALA A 50 -9.82 -22.77 13.53
C ALA A 50 -8.67 -22.98 12.53
N ALA A 51 -7.70 -22.07 12.49
CA ALA A 51 -6.52 -22.13 11.63
C ALA A 51 -5.50 -23.17 12.11
N GLU A 52 -5.39 -23.41 13.41
CA GLU A 52 -4.52 -24.45 14.01
C GLU A 52 -4.88 -25.87 13.51
N ARG A 53 -6.10 -26.07 13.02
CA ARG A 53 -6.56 -27.37 12.48
C ARG A 53 -6.15 -27.62 11.02
N ILE A 54 -5.55 -26.64 10.35
CA ILE A 54 -5.14 -26.77 8.94
C ILE A 54 -4.22 -27.99 8.71
N PRO A 55 -3.15 -28.23 9.50
CA PRO A 55 -2.29 -29.41 9.30
C PRO A 55 -3.01 -30.75 9.54
N ALA A 56 -4.07 -30.76 10.35
CA ALA A 56 -4.89 -31.96 10.54
C ALA A 56 -5.88 -32.18 9.38
N ASP A 57 -6.31 -31.12 8.69
CA ASP A 57 -7.14 -31.22 7.48
C ASP A 57 -6.32 -31.76 6.29
N ASP A 58 -5.07 -31.31 6.13
CA ASP A 58 -4.08 -31.86 5.20
C ASP A 58 -2.65 -31.47 5.65
N PRO A 59 -1.78 -32.44 6.02
CA PRO A 59 -0.45 -32.18 6.56
C PRO A 59 0.52 -31.57 5.54
N SER A 60 0.17 -31.59 4.25
CA SER A 60 0.98 -31.00 3.18
C SER A 60 0.98 -29.47 3.25
N TYR A 61 -0.01 -28.87 3.92
CA TYR A 61 -0.08 -27.43 4.15
C TYR A 61 0.33 -27.07 5.57
N SER A 62 1.23 -26.10 5.67
CA SER A 62 1.62 -25.48 6.93
C SER A 62 1.20 -24.00 6.97
N LEU A 63 0.61 -23.57 8.08
CA LEU A 63 0.33 -22.16 8.34
C LEU A 63 1.61 -21.49 8.83
N ARG A 64 2.12 -20.51 8.08
CA ARG A 64 3.35 -19.77 8.42
C ARG A 64 3.09 -18.41 9.03
N HIS A 65 1.97 -17.79 8.69
CA HIS A 65 1.58 -16.51 9.25
C HIS A 65 0.06 -16.35 9.22
N LEU A 66 -0.47 -15.66 10.22
CA LEU A 66 -1.88 -15.35 10.36
C LEU A 66 -2.01 -13.96 10.97
N ALA A 67 -2.72 -13.06 10.28
CA ALA A 67 -3.11 -11.77 10.80
C ALA A 67 -4.64 -11.66 10.73
N VAL A 68 -5.28 -11.61 11.90
CA VAL A 68 -6.73 -11.47 12.04
C VAL A 68 -7.04 -9.99 12.24
N MET A 69 -7.25 -9.27 11.14
CA MET A 69 -7.59 -7.85 11.11
C MET A 69 -9.05 -7.65 11.58
N PRO A 70 -9.48 -6.43 11.92
CA PRO A 70 -10.80 -6.21 12.50
C PRO A 70 -11.93 -6.81 11.68
N ASP A 71 -11.88 -6.66 10.35
CA ASP A 71 -12.91 -7.07 9.40
C ASP A 71 -12.47 -8.18 8.43
N HIS A 72 -11.23 -8.63 8.46
CA HIS A 72 -10.70 -9.61 7.49
C HIS A 72 -9.52 -10.41 8.04
N VAL A 73 -9.15 -11.48 7.35
CA VAL A 73 -8.07 -12.38 7.74
C VAL A 73 -7.07 -12.48 6.61
N HIS A 74 -5.79 -12.33 6.93
CA HIS A 74 -4.68 -12.70 6.07
C HIS A 74 -4.01 -13.97 6.59
N ALA A 75 -3.79 -14.96 5.73
CA ALA A 75 -3.07 -16.18 6.05
C ALA A 75 -2.01 -16.48 4.99
N ILE A 76 -0.86 -17.00 5.42
CA ILE A 76 0.19 -17.49 4.53
C ILE A 76 0.32 -18.99 4.76
N LEU A 77 -0.06 -19.78 3.75
CA LEU A 77 0.07 -21.23 3.74
C LEU A 77 1.24 -21.64 2.86
N VAL A 78 1.94 -22.70 3.26
CA VAL A 78 3.03 -23.28 2.46
C VAL A 78 2.71 -24.73 2.19
N CYS A 79 2.61 -25.07 0.91
CA CYS A 79 2.54 -26.45 0.44
C CYS A 79 3.90 -26.88 -0.10
N ARG A 80 4.36 -28.05 0.29
CA ARG A 80 5.60 -28.66 -0.24
C ARG A 80 5.34 -29.69 -1.35
N GLY A 81 4.11 -29.70 -1.89
CA GLY A 81 3.64 -30.71 -2.84
C GLY A 81 3.03 -31.92 -2.12
N GLY A 82 2.35 -32.77 -2.89
CA GLY A 82 1.69 -33.99 -2.37
C GLY A 82 0.36 -33.73 -1.63
N ALA A 83 -0.20 -32.52 -1.72
CA ALA A 83 -1.47 -32.24 -1.09
C ALA A 83 -2.60 -33.09 -1.67
N THR A 84 -3.43 -33.63 -0.78
CA THR A 84 -4.64 -34.35 -1.17
C THR A 84 -5.77 -33.35 -1.44
N LEU A 85 -5.85 -32.30 -0.61
CA LEU A 85 -6.85 -31.25 -0.74
C LEU A 85 -6.38 -30.14 -1.67
N HIS A 86 -7.27 -29.75 -2.57
CA HIS A 86 -7.14 -28.47 -3.28
C HIS A 86 -7.22 -27.31 -2.27
N LEU A 87 -6.36 -26.29 -2.41
CA LEU A 87 -6.31 -25.13 -1.51
C LEU A 87 -7.69 -24.56 -1.18
N GLY A 88 -8.54 -24.40 -2.19
CA GLY A 88 -9.90 -23.86 -2.00
C GLY A 88 -10.76 -24.70 -1.05
N THR A 89 -10.63 -26.03 -1.06
CA THR A 89 -11.33 -26.91 -0.12
C THR A 89 -10.81 -26.71 1.30
N LEU A 90 -9.49 -26.60 1.46
CA LEU A 90 -8.85 -26.34 2.75
C LEU A 90 -9.29 -24.99 3.34
N VAL A 91 -9.27 -23.93 2.54
CA VAL A 91 -9.74 -22.59 2.95
C VAL A 91 -11.22 -22.60 3.31
N ASN A 92 -12.05 -23.33 2.57
CA ASN A 92 -13.47 -23.46 2.88
C ASN A 92 -13.70 -24.18 4.22
N ARG A 93 -12.95 -25.25 4.52
CA ARG A 93 -12.99 -25.93 5.82
C ARG A 93 -12.59 -24.99 6.96
N PHE A 94 -11.50 -24.24 6.77
CA PHE A 94 -11.07 -23.22 7.72
C PHE A 94 -12.16 -22.16 7.97
N LYS A 95 -12.69 -21.53 6.92
CA LYS A 95 -13.78 -20.53 7.03
C LYS A 95 -15.02 -21.12 7.70
N ALA A 96 -15.40 -22.36 7.37
CA ALA A 96 -16.57 -23.01 7.94
C ALA A 96 -16.41 -23.28 9.44
N ARG A 97 -15.25 -23.78 9.87
CA ARG A 97 -14.92 -24.01 11.28
C ARG A 97 -14.95 -22.72 12.09
N ALA A 98 -14.30 -21.67 11.60
CA ALA A 98 -14.31 -20.36 12.24
C ALA A 98 -15.74 -19.78 12.31
N ARG A 99 -16.52 -19.89 11.21
CA ARG A 99 -17.92 -19.46 11.16
C ARG A 99 -18.76 -20.15 12.23
N GLN A 100 -18.63 -21.47 12.36
CA GLN A 100 -19.40 -22.24 13.33
C GLN A 100 -19.09 -21.78 14.77
N ALA A 101 -17.80 -21.67 15.10
CA ALA A 101 -17.39 -21.21 16.42
C ALA A 101 -17.89 -19.78 16.73
N ILE A 102 -17.79 -18.86 15.77
CA ILE A 102 -18.31 -17.48 15.90
C ILE A 102 -19.82 -17.47 16.10
N ARG A 103 -20.58 -18.27 15.33
CA ARG A 103 -22.04 -18.38 15.48
C ARG A 103 -22.44 -18.89 16.86
N SER A 104 -21.72 -19.90 17.37
CA SER A 104 -21.92 -20.41 18.73
C SER A 104 -21.63 -19.35 19.79
N LEU A 105 -20.52 -18.61 19.67
CA LEU A 105 -20.16 -17.52 20.59
C LEU A 105 -21.20 -16.39 20.60
N ARG A 106 -21.77 -16.07 19.44
CA ARG A 106 -22.78 -15.02 19.29
C ARG A 106 -24.21 -15.46 19.62
N GLY A 107 -24.46 -16.76 19.75
CA GLY A 107 -25.82 -17.29 19.86
C GLY A 107 -26.68 -17.05 18.62
N GLU A 108 -26.06 -16.88 17.44
CA GLU A 108 -26.76 -16.50 16.20
C GLU A 108 -26.44 -17.49 15.06
N PRO A 109 -27.18 -18.60 14.93
CA PRO A 109 -26.89 -19.65 13.95
C PRO A 109 -26.99 -19.21 12.48
N SER A 110 -27.81 -18.19 12.18
CA SER A 110 -28.02 -17.66 10.83
C SER A 110 -27.01 -16.58 10.44
N LEU A 111 -26.17 -16.11 11.37
CA LEU A 111 -25.23 -15.01 11.13
C LEU A 111 -24.37 -15.29 9.89
N ARG A 112 -24.43 -14.39 8.91
CA ARG A 112 -23.48 -14.38 7.78
C ARG A 112 -22.17 -13.77 8.27
N VAL A 113 -21.20 -14.64 8.58
CA VAL A 113 -19.91 -14.20 9.13
C VAL A 113 -18.97 -13.72 8.03
N TRP A 114 -18.88 -14.44 6.91
CA TRP A 114 -17.88 -14.21 5.86
C TRP A 114 -18.53 -13.78 4.55
N GLU A 115 -17.86 -12.91 3.80
CA GLU A 115 -18.09 -12.72 2.37
C GLU A 115 -17.87 -14.05 1.62
N ASP A 116 -18.49 -14.17 0.44
CA ASP A 116 -18.30 -15.32 -0.45
C ASP A 116 -16.89 -15.35 -1.04
N GLY A 117 -16.34 -16.57 -1.19
CA GLY A 117 -15.01 -16.78 -1.75
C GLY A 117 -13.85 -16.27 -0.88
N TYR A 118 -12.68 -16.14 -1.49
CA TYR A 118 -11.47 -15.57 -0.91
C TYR A 118 -10.55 -15.11 -2.04
N HIS A 119 -9.64 -14.18 -1.75
CA HIS A 119 -8.58 -13.78 -2.65
C HIS A 119 -7.32 -14.58 -2.35
N ASP A 120 -6.61 -14.97 -3.41
CA ASP A 120 -5.29 -15.56 -3.28
C ASP A 120 -4.24 -14.96 -4.20
N TYR A 121 -3.01 -15.05 -3.75
CA TYR A 121 -1.80 -14.81 -4.52
C TYR A 121 -0.83 -15.97 -4.26
N ILE A 122 -0.07 -16.36 -5.29
CA ILE A 122 0.87 -17.46 -5.21
C ILE A 122 2.27 -16.92 -5.45
N ALA A 123 3.20 -17.28 -4.56
CA ALA A 123 4.62 -17.14 -4.82
C ALA A 123 5.28 -18.50 -4.95
N PHE A 124 6.33 -18.55 -5.78
CA PHE A 124 7.12 -19.75 -6.04
C PHE A 124 8.56 -19.65 -5.53
N SER A 125 8.96 -18.49 -5.00
CA SER A 125 10.31 -18.23 -4.53
C SER A 125 10.33 -17.64 -3.12
N GLN A 126 11.39 -17.95 -2.38
CA GLN A 126 11.61 -17.45 -1.03
C GLN A 126 11.65 -15.91 -0.95
N PRO A 127 12.31 -15.18 -1.87
CA PRO A 127 12.32 -13.72 -1.82
C PRO A 127 10.93 -13.08 -1.93
N VAL A 128 10.08 -13.58 -2.84
CA VAL A 128 8.71 -13.09 -2.96
C VAL A 128 7.92 -13.45 -1.69
N PHE A 129 8.13 -14.64 -1.13
CA PHE A 129 7.52 -14.99 0.14
C PHE A 129 7.89 -14.01 1.26
N ASP A 130 9.17 -13.65 1.39
CA ASP A 130 9.65 -12.76 2.44
C ASP A 130 9.08 -11.34 2.28
N GLU A 131 8.93 -10.85 1.05
CA GLU A 131 8.31 -9.55 0.76
C GLU A 131 6.82 -9.53 1.18
N PHE A 132 6.04 -10.54 0.78
CA PHE A 132 4.64 -10.60 1.19
C PHE A 132 4.48 -10.87 2.68
N ARG A 133 5.38 -11.64 3.30
CA ARG A 133 5.38 -11.85 4.75
C ARG A 133 5.58 -10.53 5.48
N ALA A 134 6.54 -9.72 5.05
CA ALA A 134 6.75 -8.37 5.59
C ALA A 134 5.49 -7.51 5.39
N TYR A 135 4.87 -7.55 4.21
CA TYR A 135 3.62 -6.84 3.96
C TYR A 135 2.51 -7.21 4.94
N VAL A 136 2.28 -8.49 5.23
CA VAL A 136 1.22 -8.92 6.16
C VAL A 136 1.55 -8.51 7.60
N ILE A 137 2.81 -8.64 8.02
CA ILE A 137 3.28 -8.20 9.34
C ILE A 137 3.06 -6.69 9.53
N ASP A 138 3.32 -5.88 8.51
CA ASP A 138 3.17 -4.42 8.58
C ASP A 138 1.72 -3.94 8.39
N ASN A 139 0.78 -4.85 8.09
CA ASN A 139 -0.61 -4.49 7.81
C ASN A 139 -1.30 -3.77 8.98
N PRO A 140 -1.19 -4.22 10.25
CA PRO A 140 -1.82 -3.56 11.39
C PRO A 140 -1.38 -2.10 11.53
N VAL A 141 -0.08 -1.83 11.43
CA VAL A 141 0.47 -0.46 11.48
C VAL A 141 -0.12 0.39 10.36
N ARG A 142 -0.13 -0.12 9.13
CA ARG A 142 -0.69 0.61 7.98
C ARG A 142 -2.19 0.83 8.09
N TRP A 143 -2.92 -0.14 8.64
CA TRP A 143 -4.35 -0.03 8.90
C TRP A 143 -4.62 1.08 9.91
N GLN A 144 -3.90 1.08 11.03
CA GLN A 144 -4.06 2.09 12.08
C GLN A 144 -3.71 3.48 11.54
N LEU A 145 -2.58 3.62 10.84
CA LEU A 145 -2.19 4.89 10.23
C LEU A 145 -3.31 5.43 9.33
N ARG A 146 -3.99 4.59 8.53
CA ARG A 146 -5.12 5.06 7.69
C ARG A 146 -6.34 5.44 8.48
N HIS A 147 -6.63 4.69 9.54
CA HIS A 147 -7.79 4.91 10.38
C HIS A 147 -7.67 6.20 11.21
N ASP A 148 -6.49 6.45 11.76
CA ASP A 148 -6.19 7.64 12.57
C ASP A 148 -6.04 8.89 11.68
N ASN A 149 -5.76 8.69 10.38
CA ASN A 149 -5.40 9.76 9.45
C ASN A 149 -6.26 9.75 8.16
N PRO A 150 -7.60 9.67 8.23
CA PRO A 150 -8.44 9.43 7.06
C PRO A 150 -8.40 10.56 6.03
N GLN A 151 -8.18 11.81 6.45
CA GLN A 151 -8.14 12.98 5.57
C GLN A 151 -6.99 12.89 4.55
N TRP A 152 -5.85 12.32 4.93
CA TRP A 152 -4.68 12.20 4.05
C TRP A 152 -4.82 11.03 3.06
N PHE A 153 -5.69 10.05 3.33
CA PHE A 153 -5.94 8.90 2.46
C PHE A 153 -7.20 9.02 1.61
N ARG A 154 -7.92 10.15 1.68
CA ARG A 154 -9.05 10.46 0.79
C ARG A 154 -8.53 11.10 -0.48
N ARG A 155 -9.07 10.65 -1.62
CA ARG A 155 -8.79 11.25 -2.93
C ARG A 155 -9.38 12.65 -2.97
N GLN A 156 -8.55 13.65 -3.26
CA GLN A 156 -8.96 15.02 -3.52
C GLN A 156 -9.05 15.20 -5.03
N SER A 157 -10.26 15.27 -5.56
CA SER A 157 -10.50 15.48 -6.99
C SER A 157 -10.68 16.97 -7.26
N ALA A 158 -10.15 17.47 -8.38
CA ALA A 158 -10.19 18.89 -8.74
C ALA A 158 -9.59 19.80 -7.65
N LEU A 159 -8.41 19.44 -7.14
CA LEU A 159 -7.66 20.26 -6.20
C LEU A 159 -7.32 21.61 -6.85
N ALA A 160 -7.76 22.71 -6.24
CA ALA A 160 -7.44 24.06 -6.67
C ALA A 160 -6.42 24.69 -5.71
N HIS A 161 -5.40 25.35 -6.25
CA HIS A 161 -4.39 26.06 -5.47
C HIS A 161 -3.66 27.09 -6.36
N ALA A 162 -3.18 28.20 -5.78
CA ALA A 162 -2.56 29.31 -6.54
C ALA A 162 -1.31 28.92 -7.34
N ARG A 163 -0.58 27.88 -6.89
CA ARG A 163 0.59 27.32 -7.59
C ARG A 163 0.23 26.29 -8.69
N LEU A 164 -1.00 25.81 -8.72
CA LEU A 164 -1.42 24.77 -9.65
C LEU A 164 -1.97 25.44 -10.93
N PRO A 165 -1.47 25.07 -12.13
CA PRO A 165 -2.03 25.52 -13.39
C PRO A 165 -3.55 25.29 -13.46
N ALA A 166 -4.31 26.37 -13.66
CA ALA A 166 -5.77 26.37 -13.63
C ALA A 166 -6.41 25.69 -14.86
N ASP A 167 -5.66 25.52 -15.94
CA ASP A 167 -6.05 24.79 -17.15
C ASP A 167 -5.99 23.26 -16.98
N THR A 168 -5.53 22.79 -15.82
CA THR A 168 -5.29 21.38 -15.53
C THR A 168 -6.14 20.94 -14.34
N GLN A 169 -6.81 19.80 -14.45
CA GLN A 169 -7.51 19.19 -13.32
C GLN A 169 -6.53 18.38 -12.46
N TRP A 170 -6.34 18.84 -11.23
CA TRP A 170 -5.42 18.21 -10.29
C TRP A 170 -6.14 17.21 -9.39
N THR A 171 -5.51 16.05 -9.22
CA THR A 171 -5.94 15.02 -8.27
C THR A 171 -4.83 14.73 -7.29
N ALA A 172 -5.17 14.60 -6.00
CA ALA A 172 -4.18 14.40 -4.96
C ALA A 172 -4.58 13.40 -3.87
N TYR A 173 -3.56 12.94 -3.14
CA TYR A 173 -3.64 12.32 -1.82
C TYR A 173 -2.60 12.98 -0.91
N GLY A 174 -2.82 12.98 0.40
CA GLY A 174 -1.90 13.60 1.36
C GLY A 174 -2.25 15.06 1.67
N ASP A 175 -1.25 15.80 2.12
CA ASP A 175 -1.44 17.15 2.68
C ASP A 175 -1.23 18.25 1.61
N PRO A 176 -2.29 18.94 1.14
CA PRO A 176 -2.15 19.98 0.13
C PRO A 176 -1.45 21.25 0.65
N THR A 177 -1.38 21.47 1.97
CA THR A 177 -0.71 22.65 2.56
C THR A 177 0.80 22.66 2.29
N ILE A 178 1.36 21.53 1.84
CA ILE A 178 2.74 21.46 1.35
C ILE A 178 2.96 22.41 0.16
N LEU A 179 1.93 22.70 -0.64
CA LEU A 179 2.01 23.67 -1.74
C LEU A 179 2.20 25.11 -1.25
N ASP A 180 1.79 25.45 -0.03
CA ASP A 180 2.01 26.78 0.56
C ASP A 180 3.47 27.00 0.97
N TYR A 181 4.28 25.94 0.97
CA TYR A 181 5.67 26.03 1.40
C TYR A 181 6.48 26.96 0.47
N PRO A 182 7.30 27.88 1.02
CA PRO A 182 7.95 28.91 0.22
C PRO A 182 9.02 28.34 -0.73
N TRP A 183 9.77 27.33 -0.28
CA TRP A 183 10.87 26.76 -1.04
C TRP A 183 10.54 25.34 -1.51
N LEU A 184 9.86 25.28 -2.65
CA LEU A 184 9.70 24.04 -3.40
C LEU A 184 10.92 23.86 -4.32
N LEU A 185 11.54 22.69 -4.29
CA LEU A 185 12.76 22.39 -5.04
C LEU A 185 12.46 21.36 -6.15
N PRO A 186 12.41 21.77 -7.44
CA PRO A 186 12.27 20.82 -8.53
C PRO A 186 13.47 19.87 -8.58
N VAL A 187 13.22 18.57 -8.48
CA VAL A 187 14.27 17.56 -8.61
C VAL A 187 14.14 16.88 -9.97
N VAL A 188 15.08 17.17 -10.86
CA VAL A 188 15.22 16.54 -12.18
C VAL A 188 16.67 16.14 -12.37
N LEU A 189 16.97 14.85 -12.26
CA LEU A 189 18.34 14.35 -12.43
C LEU A 189 18.51 13.67 -13.79
N SER A 190 19.58 14.04 -14.49
CA SER A 190 19.92 13.43 -15.77
C SER A 190 20.23 11.95 -15.60
N ARG A 191 19.67 11.11 -16.48
CA ARG A 191 19.96 9.68 -16.53
C ARG A 191 21.43 9.36 -16.88
N ARG A 192 22.22 10.34 -17.31
CA ARG A 192 23.64 10.19 -17.61
C ARG A 192 24.55 10.39 -16.38
N LEU A 193 23.99 10.82 -15.25
CA LEU A 193 24.76 10.96 -14.02
C LEU A 193 25.02 9.58 -13.43
N GLU A 194 26.29 9.29 -13.15
CA GLU A 194 26.74 8.02 -12.59
C GLU A 194 27.89 8.26 -11.59
N GLY A 195 28.16 7.27 -10.74
CA GLY A 195 29.27 7.29 -9.79
C GLY A 195 29.27 8.52 -8.87
N ASN A 196 30.44 9.14 -8.72
CA ASN A 196 30.64 10.27 -7.81
C ASN A 196 29.81 11.51 -8.18
N ALA A 197 29.56 11.74 -9.47
CA ALA A 197 28.76 12.89 -9.92
C ALA A 197 27.28 12.73 -9.52
N LEU A 198 26.75 11.51 -9.62
CA LEU A 198 25.40 11.21 -9.12
C LEU A 198 25.33 11.37 -7.60
N ALA A 199 26.30 10.81 -6.88
CA ALA A 199 26.34 10.90 -5.42
C ALA A 199 26.40 12.35 -4.92
N ALA A 200 27.21 13.20 -5.59
CA ALA A 200 27.29 14.63 -5.28
C ALA A 200 25.96 15.35 -5.52
N ALA A 201 25.30 15.09 -6.66
CA ALA A 201 24.01 15.71 -6.97
C ALA A 201 22.90 15.30 -5.98
N VAL A 202 22.88 14.03 -5.56
CA VAL A 202 21.95 13.56 -4.53
C VAL A 202 22.25 14.23 -3.19
N ALA A 203 23.53 14.31 -2.79
CA ALA A 203 23.93 14.94 -1.53
C ALA A 203 23.55 16.43 -1.47
N GLU A 204 23.76 17.18 -2.56
CA GLU A 204 23.37 18.59 -2.67
C GLU A 204 21.86 18.80 -2.50
N ILE A 205 21.04 17.92 -3.09
CA ILE A 205 19.58 17.96 -2.89
C ILE A 205 19.24 17.71 -1.42
N LEU A 206 19.84 16.69 -0.80
CA LEU A 206 19.56 16.35 0.59
C LEU A 206 19.99 17.46 1.56
N GLU A 207 21.10 18.15 1.28
CA GLU A 207 21.53 19.32 2.04
C GLU A 207 20.49 20.44 1.97
N GLN A 208 19.98 20.76 0.78
CA GLN A 208 18.91 21.75 0.63
C GLN A 208 17.64 21.34 1.39
N VAL A 209 17.28 20.05 1.37
CA VAL A 209 16.14 19.53 2.16
C VAL A 209 16.38 19.70 3.67
N GLN A 210 17.59 19.44 4.15
CA GLN A 210 17.95 19.65 5.56
C GLN A 210 17.87 21.14 5.95
N GLN A 211 18.17 22.04 5.01
CA GLN A 211 18.02 23.49 5.17
C GLN A 211 16.55 23.96 5.07
N GLY A 212 15.63 23.07 4.68
CA GLY A 212 14.19 23.31 4.70
C GLY A 212 13.49 23.15 3.36
N ALA A 213 14.20 22.95 2.24
CA ALA A 213 13.57 22.79 0.93
C ALA A 213 12.60 21.60 0.89
N VAL A 214 11.50 21.74 0.15
CA VAL A 214 10.55 20.66 -0.11
C VAL A 214 10.71 20.20 -1.56
N PRO A 215 11.30 19.01 -1.81
CA PRO A 215 11.47 18.51 -3.16
C PRO A 215 10.14 18.19 -3.84
N ILE A 216 10.02 18.56 -5.11
CA ILE A 216 8.91 18.23 -6.02
C ILE A 216 9.44 17.50 -7.25
N SER A 217 8.99 16.26 -7.47
CA SER A 217 9.44 15.43 -8.60
C SER A 217 8.55 14.22 -8.82
N GLY A 218 8.67 13.60 -9.99
CA GLY A 218 8.08 12.30 -10.26
C GLY A 218 8.90 11.10 -9.78
N PHE A 219 10.13 11.31 -9.29
CA PHE A 219 11.06 10.27 -8.83
C PHE A 219 11.07 8.99 -9.69
N ILE A 220 11.27 9.15 -11.01
CA ILE A 220 11.08 8.07 -11.99
C ILE A 220 12.43 7.43 -12.33
N SER A 221 13.44 8.27 -12.57
CA SER A 221 14.79 7.77 -12.88
C SER A 221 15.40 7.05 -11.68
N SER A 222 16.41 6.20 -11.91
CA SER A 222 17.15 5.54 -10.81
C SER A 222 17.72 6.56 -9.83
N ALA A 223 18.34 7.61 -10.37
CA ALA A 223 18.91 8.74 -9.63
C ALA A 223 17.87 9.46 -8.75
N GLU A 224 16.71 9.80 -9.30
CA GLU A 224 15.66 10.45 -8.51
C GLU A 224 15.06 9.50 -7.47
N ARG A 225 15.02 8.19 -7.76
CA ARG A 225 14.64 7.17 -6.77
C ARG A 225 15.65 7.01 -5.64
N ASP A 226 16.93 7.32 -5.85
CA ASP A 226 17.92 7.41 -4.75
C ASP A 226 17.59 8.59 -3.84
N VAL A 227 17.23 9.75 -4.40
CA VAL A 227 16.74 10.91 -3.61
C VAL A 227 15.51 10.52 -2.80
N ALA A 228 14.48 9.97 -3.45
CA ALA A 228 13.24 9.58 -2.77
C ALA A 228 13.48 8.58 -1.62
N ARG A 229 14.42 7.64 -1.79
CA ARG A 229 14.85 6.72 -0.74
C ARG A 229 15.58 7.45 0.38
N ALA A 230 16.57 8.28 0.09
CA ALA A 230 17.29 9.01 1.12
C ALA A 230 16.39 9.97 1.94
N LEU A 231 15.33 10.52 1.32
CA LEU A 231 14.31 11.33 2.03
C LEU A 231 13.54 10.53 3.09
N THR A 232 13.49 9.19 3.01
CA THR A 232 12.82 8.35 4.03
C THR A 232 13.60 8.35 5.34
N ASP A 233 14.91 8.51 5.26
CA ASP A 233 15.81 8.48 6.42
C ASP A 233 15.90 9.85 7.11
N LEU A 234 15.33 10.90 6.51
CA LEU A 234 15.27 12.25 7.07
C LEU A 234 13.92 12.46 7.80
N PRO A 235 13.90 12.54 9.15
CA PRO A 235 12.66 12.50 9.92
C PRO A 235 11.64 13.61 9.57
N ARG A 236 12.12 14.79 9.21
CA ARG A 236 11.31 15.99 8.93
C ARG A 236 11.15 16.31 7.44
N ALA A 237 11.76 15.52 6.56
CA ALA A 237 11.68 15.79 5.13
C ALA A 237 10.24 15.65 4.64
N ARG A 238 9.75 16.68 3.94
CA ARG A 238 8.46 16.67 3.23
C ARG A 238 8.72 16.57 1.73
N MET A 239 7.76 16.05 0.95
CA MET A 239 7.92 16.00 -0.51
C MET A 239 6.58 16.09 -1.26
N ILE A 240 6.65 16.57 -2.49
CA ILE A 240 5.56 16.47 -3.47
C ILE A 240 5.93 15.41 -4.50
N TYR A 241 5.16 14.32 -4.54
CA TYR A 241 5.36 13.20 -5.45
C TYR A 241 4.42 13.30 -6.66
N MET A 242 4.97 13.60 -7.83
CA MET A 242 4.20 13.81 -9.05
C MET A 242 4.05 12.53 -9.88
N LEU A 243 2.83 12.02 -10.02
CA LEU A 243 2.57 10.80 -10.78
C LEU A 243 2.33 11.11 -12.28
N PRO A 244 3.01 10.43 -13.22
CA PRO A 244 2.91 10.73 -14.65
C PRO A 244 1.72 10.03 -15.31
N TRP A 245 0.62 9.86 -14.58
CA TRP A 245 -0.59 9.16 -14.98
C TRP A 245 -1.79 9.53 -14.08
N GLY A 246 -3.00 9.18 -14.51
CA GLY A 246 -4.23 9.42 -13.75
C GLY A 246 -4.35 8.56 -12.50
N LEU A 247 -5.08 9.02 -11.49
CA LEU A 247 -5.18 8.33 -10.19
C LEU A 247 -6.35 7.34 -10.11
N ALA A 248 -6.92 6.94 -11.25
CA ALA A 248 -7.91 5.88 -11.34
C ALA A 248 -7.37 4.59 -10.72
N GLY A 249 -8.05 4.11 -9.67
CA GLY A 249 -7.64 2.90 -8.95
C GLY A 249 -6.31 3.02 -8.19
N TYR A 250 -5.63 4.17 -8.22
CA TYR A 250 -4.45 4.42 -7.41
C TYR A 250 -4.87 4.60 -5.94
N LYS A 251 -4.17 3.88 -5.07
CA LYS A 251 -4.19 4.12 -3.63
C LYS A 251 -2.74 4.13 -3.15
N PRO A 252 -2.30 5.14 -2.37
CA PRO A 252 -1.00 5.10 -1.71
C PRO A 252 -0.89 3.77 -0.98
N SER A 253 0.22 3.05 -1.12
CA SER A 253 0.41 1.71 -0.55
C SER A 253 1.89 1.49 -0.19
N GLY A 254 2.16 0.46 0.61
CA GLY A 254 3.46 0.27 1.25
C GLY A 254 3.59 1.01 2.59
N HIS A 255 4.45 0.50 3.46
CA HIS A 255 4.63 1.02 4.83
C HIS A 255 5.11 2.48 4.80
N VAL A 256 6.25 2.73 4.16
CA VAL A 256 6.90 4.05 4.09
C VAL A 256 5.97 5.11 3.49
N ALA A 257 5.32 4.84 2.36
CA ALA A 257 4.39 5.80 1.77
C ALA A 257 3.21 6.09 2.70
N THR A 258 2.66 5.06 3.36
CA THR A 258 1.54 5.22 4.30
C THR A 258 1.96 6.07 5.51
N GLU A 259 3.11 5.79 6.11
CA GLU A 259 3.64 6.54 7.25
C GLU A 259 3.88 8.02 6.89
N ARG A 260 4.49 8.29 5.75
CA ARG A 260 4.75 9.67 5.31
C ARG A 260 3.46 10.44 5.03
N LEU A 261 2.46 9.83 4.40
CA LEU A 261 1.15 10.48 4.21
C LEU A 261 0.46 10.75 5.56
N ALA A 262 0.42 9.77 6.46
CA ALA A 262 -0.20 9.91 7.78
C ALA A 262 0.47 10.98 8.64
N ALA A 263 1.77 11.18 8.48
CA ALA A 263 2.52 12.23 9.17
C ALA A 263 2.47 13.61 8.47
N GLY A 264 1.65 13.80 7.43
CA GLY A 264 1.59 15.05 6.66
C GLY A 264 2.89 15.38 5.91
N ARG A 265 3.73 14.37 5.61
CA ARG A 265 5.06 14.53 4.99
C ARG A 265 5.08 14.31 3.48
N THR A 266 3.94 13.99 2.87
CA THR A 266 3.85 13.75 1.43
C THR A 266 2.55 14.31 0.86
N LEU A 267 2.66 14.98 -0.28
CA LEU A 267 1.55 15.24 -1.20
C LEU A 267 1.79 14.42 -2.47
N VAL A 268 0.93 13.44 -2.74
CA VAL A 268 0.90 12.77 -4.05
C VAL A 268 0.01 13.58 -4.96
N LEU A 269 0.52 13.97 -6.13
CA LEU A 269 -0.15 14.90 -7.04
C LEU A 269 -0.12 14.37 -8.47
N SER A 270 -1.22 14.50 -9.20
CA SER A 270 -1.28 14.24 -10.63
C SER A 270 -2.17 15.26 -11.34
N GLY A 271 -1.70 15.78 -12.47
CA GLY A 271 -2.48 16.60 -13.41
C GLY A 271 -3.05 15.80 -14.58
N PHE A 272 -2.91 14.47 -14.57
CA PHE A 272 -3.39 13.63 -15.67
C PHE A 272 -4.82 13.12 -15.39
N PRO A 273 -5.68 13.05 -16.42
CA PRO A 273 -7.00 12.48 -16.27
C PRO A 273 -6.94 10.97 -16.01
N ASP A 274 -7.99 10.44 -15.40
CA ASP A 274 -8.14 9.02 -15.03
C ASP A 274 -8.06 8.04 -16.21
N SER A 275 -8.24 8.54 -17.44
CA SER A 275 -8.05 7.76 -18.67
C SER A 275 -6.58 7.46 -18.99
N VAL A 276 -5.63 8.19 -18.41
CA VAL A 276 -4.20 7.93 -18.61
C VAL A 276 -3.77 6.74 -17.75
N PRO A 277 -3.30 5.64 -18.35
CA PRO A 277 -2.96 4.41 -17.63
C PRO A 277 -1.75 4.61 -16.71
N GLN A 278 -1.64 3.78 -15.67
CA GLN A 278 -0.54 3.79 -14.69
C GLN A 278 0.80 3.27 -15.28
N VAL A 279 1.28 3.92 -16.33
CA VAL A 279 2.53 3.61 -17.04
C VAL A 279 3.25 4.92 -17.32
N ALA A 280 4.53 5.02 -16.91
CA ALA A 280 5.35 6.18 -17.22
C ALA A 280 5.73 6.20 -18.71
N THR A 281 5.22 7.18 -19.45
CA THR A 281 5.70 7.51 -20.81
C THR A 281 6.67 8.68 -20.73
N ARG A 282 7.58 8.77 -21.71
CA ARG A 282 8.54 9.89 -21.78
C ARG A 282 7.82 11.24 -21.77
N ASP A 283 6.76 11.38 -22.55
CA ASP A 283 6.02 12.63 -22.68
C ASP A 283 5.35 13.03 -21.37
N ASN A 284 4.75 12.07 -20.65
CA ASN A 284 4.14 12.34 -19.35
C ASN A 284 5.19 12.74 -18.31
N CYS A 285 6.38 12.12 -18.35
CA CYS A 285 7.49 12.47 -17.46
C CYS A 285 7.99 13.90 -17.73
N LEU A 286 8.17 14.27 -18.99
CA LEU A 286 8.59 15.63 -19.39
C LEU A 286 7.55 16.66 -18.97
N ARG A 287 6.25 16.36 -19.15
CA ARG A 287 5.16 17.22 -18.70
C ARG A 287 5.15 17.38 -17.17
N ASN A 288 5.36 16.30 -16.42
CA ASN A 288 5.52 16.37 -14.95
C ASN A 288 6.70 17.25 -14.54
N ASN A 289 7.84 17.13 -15.21
CA ASN A 289 9.01 17.97 -14.92
C ASN A 289 8.73 19.45 -15.18
N ALA A 290 8.03 19.77 -16.27
CA ALA A 290 7.61 21.14 -16.57
C ALA A 290 6.64 21.67 -15.50
N TRP A 291 5.64 20.87 -15.10
CA TRP A 291 4.74 21.26 -14.02
C TRP A 291 5.44 21.42 -12.67
N ALA A 292 6.39 20.55 -12.33
CA ALA A 292 7.17 20.68 -11.09
C ALA A 292 7.89 22.03 -11.03
N GLN A 293 8.50 22.46 -12.14
CA GLN A 293 9.15 23.77 -12.26
C GLN A 293 8.14 24.92 -12.10
N THR A 294 7.00 24.88 -12.80
CA THR A 294 5.96 25.91 -12.70
C THR A 294 5.41 26.02 -11.28
N ILE A 295 5.08 24.89 -10.65
CA ILE A 295 4.57 24.84 -9.27
C ILE A 295 5.60 25.42 -8.30
N ALA A 296 6.88 25.07 -8.48
CA ALA A 296 7.93 25.55 -7.59
C ALA A 296 8.22 27.05 -7.71
N ALA A 297 8.20 27.59 -8.94
CA ALA A 297 8.33 29.01 -9.19
C ALA A 297 7.21 29.81 -8.49
N GLY A 298 6.02 29.21 -8.36
CA GLY A 298 4.86 29.80 -7.70
C GLY A 298 4.10 30.78 -8.60
N PRO A 299 3.00 31.39 -8.09
CA PRO A 299 2.27 32.39 -8.86
C PRO A 299 3.20 33.56 -9.20
N SER A 300 3.13 34.04 -10.44
CA SER A 300 3.87 35.23 -10.87
C SER A 300 3.48 36.39 -9.95
N ARG A 301 4.45 36.92 -9.18
CA ARG A 301 4.27 38.15 -8.41
C ARG A 301 4.27 39.33 -9.39
N LEU A 302 3.23 39.43 -10.22
CA LEU A 302 2.92 40.68 -10.89
C LEU A 302 2.32 41.57 -9.80
N GLY A 303 3.03 42.68 -9.51
CA GLY A 303 2.71 43.64 -8.46
C GLY A 303 1.41 44.40 -8.68
#